data_AF-A0A662G2I3-F1
#
_entry.id   AF-A0A662G2I3-F1
#
_cell.length_a   1.000
_cell.length_b   1.000
_cell.length_c   1.000
_cell.angle_alpha   90.00
_cell.angle_beta   90.00
_cell.angle_gamma   90.00
#
_symmetry.space_group_name_H-M   'P 1'
#
loop_
_entity.id
_entity.type
_entity.pdbx_description
1 polymer ?
#
loop_
_entity_poly.entity_id
_entity_poly.type
_entity_poly.pdbx_seq_one_letter_code
_entity_poly.pdbx_strand_id
1 'polypeptide(L)'
;MGEIRTVDCPPNAEKVEEMLKDIEKIEKQIIKAWKRSNVVMTRLNDEDMAKVDALVEVGIFDSRSEAVAFLVHEGIKARKDIFDKIMPIVNQIQELRKKAKEALKQGK
;
A
#
# COMPACT_ATOMS: atom_id res chain seq x y z
N MET A 1 -48.31 31.80 14.93
CA MET A 1 -46.94 32.33 15.04
C MET A 1 -46.03 31.17 15.39
N GLY A 2 -45.19 30.73 14.46
CA GLY A 2 -44.18 29.70 14.70
C GLY A 2 -42.97 30.05 13.85
N GLU A 3 -41.91 30.55 14.48
CA GLU A 3 -40.64 30.86 13.82
C GLU A 3 -39.94 29.57 13.38
N ILE A 4 -39.67 29.47 12.09
CA ILE A 4 -38.77 28.47 11.54
C ILE A 4 -37.35 29.00 11.78
N ARG A 5 -36.65 28.43 12.76
CA ARG A 5 -35.21 28.68 12.96
C ARG A 5 -34.47 28.00 11.82
N THR A 6 -33.94 28.78 10.89
CA THR A 6 -32.95 28.31 9.93
C THR A 6 -31.65 28.00 10.68
N VAL A 7 -31.16 26.78 10.53
CA VAL A 7 -29.84 26.38 11.07
C VAL A 7 -28.81 26.81 10.03
N ASP A 8 -28.20 27.98 10.26
CA ASP A 8 -27.00 28.39 9.56
C ASP A 8 -25.82 27.53 10.02
N CYS A 9 -25.16 26.83 9.09
CA CYS A 9 -23.72 26.97 8.84
C CYS A 9 -23.31 26.07 7.65
N PRO A 10 -22.89 26.63 6.49
CA PRO A 10 -22.17 25.85 5.48
C PRO A 10 -20.80 25.41 6.06
N PRO A 11 -20.24 24.27 5.64
CA PRO A 11 -18.90 23.90 6.05
C PRO A 11 -17.93 25.01 5.62
N ASN A 12 -17.32 25.67 6.62
CA ASN A 12 -16.38 26.78 6.47
C ASN A 12 -15.37 26.46 5.34
N ALA A 13 -15.25 27.33 4.34
CA ALA A 13 -14.43 27.13 3.14
C ALA A 13 -12.95 26.81 3.49
N GLU A 14 -12.47 27.31 4.62
CA GLU A 14 -11.13 27.03 5.16
C GLU A 14 -10.90 25.54 5.48
N LYS A 15 -11.94 24.82 5.95
CA LYS A 15 -11.85 23.37 6.20
C LYS A 15 -11.81 22.57 4.91
N VAL A 16 -12.47 23.05 3.86
CA VAL A 16 -12.43 22.41 2.54
C VAL A 16 -11.03 22.55 1.94
N GLU A 17 -10.41 23.73 2.06
CA GLU A 17 -9.02 23.93 1.61
C GLU A 17 -7.98 23.12 2.40
N GLU A 18 -8.18 22.92 3.70
CA GLU A 18 -7.28 22.12 4.53
C GLU A 18 -7.37 20.63 4.15
N MET A 19 -8.59 20.11 3.92
CA MET A 19 -8.79 18.74 3.45
C MET A 19 -8.25 18.51 2.03
N LEU A 20 -8.35 19.50 1.14
CA LEU A 20 -7.76 19.43 -0.21
C LEU A 20 -6.22 19.35 -0.16
N LYS A 21 -5.59 20.09 0.75
CA LYS A 21 -4.13 20.04 0.96
C LYS A 21 -3.68 18.69 1.53
N ASP A 22 -4.48 18.06 2.37
CA ASP A 22 -4.20 16.73 2.89
C ASP A 22 -4.33 15.65 1.82
N ILE A 23 -5.32 15.76 0.92
CA ILE A 23 -5.47 14.87 -0.23
C ILE A 23 -4.24 14.97 -1.16
N GLU A 24 -3.81 16.18 -1.52
CA GLU A 24 -2.60 16.37 -2.34
C GLU A 24 -1.34 15.79 -1.68
N LYS A 25 -1.25 15.88 -0.35
CA LYS A 25 -0.10 15.37 0.40
C LYS A 25 -0.10 13.84 0.48
N ILE A 26 -1.27 13.23 0.54
CA ILE A 26 -1.45 11.78 0.46
C ILE A 26 -1.08 11.29 -0.94
N GLU A 27 -1.58 11.94 -1.99
CA GLU A 27 -1.23 11.62 -3.39
C GLU A 27 0.28 11.71 -3.63
N LYS A 28 0.93 12.81 -3.22
CA LYS A 28 2.38 12.97 -3.36
C LYS A 28 3.17 11.92 -2.60
N GLN A 29 2.66 11.44 -1.46
CA GLN A 29 3.32 10.37 -0.70
C GLN A 29 3.11 8.99 -1.33
N ILE A 30 1.92 8.71 -1.88
CA ILE A 30 1.63 7.50 -2.65
C ILE A 30 2.55 7.46 -3.88
N ILE A 31 2.63 8.55 -4.65
CA ILE A 31 3.50 8.67 -5.84
C ILE A 31 4.98 8.51 -5.48
N LYS A 32 5.42 9.07 -4.35
CA LYS A 32 6.82 8.98 -3.90
C LYS A 32 7.19 7.57 -3.42
N ALA A 33 6.25 6.85 -2.80
CA ALA A 33 6.42 5.43 -2.49
C ALA A 33 6.46 4.58 -3.77
N TRP A 34 5.67 4.94 -4.78
CA TRP A 34 5.63 4.26 -6.07
C TRP A 34 6.92 4.44 -6.90
N LYS A 35 7.62 5.57 -6.77
CA LYS A 35 8.90 5.83 -7.48
C LYS A 35 10.05 4.87 -7.11
N ARG A 36 9.91 4.03 -6.07
CA ARG A 36 10.83 2.92 -5.78
C ARG A 36 10.14 1.58 -6.05
N SER A 37 9.57 1.43 -7.24
CA SER A 37 8.82 0.24 -7.64
C SER A 37 9.75 -0.89 -8.06
N ASN A 38 9.60 -2.04 -7.43
CA ASN A 38 10.12 -3.31 -7.96
C ASN A 38 9.05 -3.91 -8.88
N VAL A 39 9.47 -4.45 -10.03
CA VAL A 39 8.59 -5.16 -10.96
C VAL A 39 8.85 -6.66 -10.82
N VAL A 40 7.78 -7.41 -10.57
CA VAL A 40 7.83 -8.88 -10.51
C VAL A 40 6.83 -9.42 -11.53
N MET A 41 7.29 -10.26 -12.45
CA MET A 41 6.39 -11.01 -13.34
C MET A 41 5.85 -12.23 -12.58
N THR A 42 4.53 -12.38 -12.54
CA THR A 42 3.86 -13.51 -11.89
C THR A 42 2.82 -14.11 -12.83
N ARG A 43 2.48 -15.39 -12.62
CA ARG A 43 1.41 -16.05 -13.34
C ARG A 43 0.14 -15.98 -12.51
N LEU A 44 -0.94 -15.53 -13.12
CA LEU A 44 -2.30 -15.56 -12.57
C LEU A 44 -3.12 -16.55 -13.40
N ASN A 45 -4.10 -17.20 -12.77
CA ASN A 45 -5.08 -17.98 -13.50
C ASN A 45 -6.10 -17.02 -14.17
N ASP A 46 -6.90 -17.55 -15.08
CA ASP A 46 -7.86 -16.73 -15.84
C ASP A 46 -8.94 -16.10 -14.94
N GLU A 47 -9.35 -16.79 -13.88
CA GLU A 47 -10.37 -16.29 -12.94
C GLU A 47 -9.90 -15.08 -12.13
N ASP A 48 -8.68 -15.13 -11.61
CA ASP A 48 -8.08 -14.05 -10.82
C ASP A 48 -7.72 -12.88 -11.73
N MET A 49 -7.28 -13.15 -12.96
CA MET A 49 -7.07 -12.13 -13.97
C MET A 49 -8.38 -11.40 -14.31
N ALA A 50 -9.49 -12.12 -14.51
CA ALA A 50 -10.80 -11.52 -14.79
C ALA A 50 -11.30 -10.64 -13.64
N LYS A 51 -11.06 -11.03 -12.37
CA LYS A 51 -11.40 -10.19 -11.21
C LYS A 51 -10.58 -8.90 -11.18
N VAL A 52 -9.28 -8.98 -11.51
CA VAL A 52 -8.41 -7.80 -11.60
C VAL A 52 -8.89 -6.87 -12.72
N ASP A 53 -9.21 -7.42 -13.88
CA ASP A 53 -9.71 -6.67 -15.03
C ASP A 53 -11.02 -5.95 -14.67
N ALA A 54 -11.97 -6.64 -14.02
CA ALA A 54 -13.23 -6.06 -13.58
C ALA A 54 -13.03 -4.83 -12.67
N LEU A 55 -12.04 -4.86 -11.77
CA LEU A 55 -11.73 -3.72 -10.88
C LEU A 55 -11.22 -2.49 -11.64
N VAL A 56 -10.49 -2.71 -12.74
CA VAL A 56 -10.04 -1.62 -13.62
C VAL A 56 -11.17 -1.11 -14.50
N GLU A 57 -12.00 -2.01 -15.03
CA GLU A 57 -13.13 -1.66 -15.90
C GLU A 57 -14.17 -0.79 -15.19
N VAL A 58 -14.43 -1.03 -13.90
CA VAL A 58 -15.33 -0.20 -13.09
C VAL A 58 -14.66 1.08 -12.56
N GLY A 59 -13.38 1.31 -12.88
CA GLY A 59 -12.64 2.50 -12.51
C GLY A 59 -12.23 2.57 -11.04
N ILE A 60 -12.16 1.44 -10.32
CA ILE A 60 -11.62 1.43 -8.95
C ILE A 60 -10.09 1.62 -8.98
N PHE A 61 -9.42 1.14 -10.03
CA PHE A 61 -7.99 1.32 -10.24
C PHE A 61 -7.70 1.79 -11.67
N ASP A 62 -6.65 2.58 -11.85
CA ASP A 62 -6.25 3.10 -13.17
C ASP A 62 -5.55 2.04 -14.02
N SER A 63 -4.98 1.01 -13.37
CA SER A 63 -4.26 -0.07 -14.06
C SER A 63 -4.34 -1.42 -13.35
N ARG A 64 -4.17 -2.49 -14.12
CA ARG A 64 -4.08 -3.87 -13.59
C ARG A 64 -2.93 -4.05 -12.62
N SER A 65 -1.78 -3.44 -12.90
CA SER A 65 -0.62 -3.46 -12.00
C SER A 65 -0.89 -2.78 -10.67
N GLU A 66 -1.67 -1.70 -10.67
CA GLU A 66 -2.09 -1.02 -9.45
C GLU A 66 -3.08 -1.86 -8.64
N ALA A 67 -4.11 -2.41 -9.29
CA ALA A 67 -5.05 -3.31 -8.65
C ALA A 67 -4.35 -4.51 -7.99
N VAL A 68 -3.42 -5.15 -8.71
CA VAL A 68 -2.63 -6.26 -8.17
C VAL A 68 -1.74 -5.80 -7.01
N ALA A 69 -1.06 -4.67 -7.13
CA ALA A 69 -0.22 -4.15 -6.05
C ALA A 69 -1.03 -3.87 -4.77
N PHE A 70 -2.23 -3.31 -4.93
CA PHE A 70 -3.16 -3.09 -3.83
C PHE A 70 -3.59 -4.40 -3.18
N LEU A 71 -4.06 -5.38 -3.97
CA LEU A 71 -4.50 -6.67 -3.47
C LEU A 71 -3.37 -7.44 -2.75
N VAL A 72 -2.15 -7.38 -3.27
CA VAL A 72 -0.97 -7.97 -2.60
C VAL A 72 -0.70 -7.30 -1.26
N HIS A 73 -0.78 -5.97 -1.19
CA HIS A 73 -0.58 -5.23 0.05
C HIS A 73 -1.63 -5.57 1.11
N GLU A 74 -2.91 -5.59 0.72
CA GLU A 74 -3.99 -6.00 1.61
C GLU A 74 -3.86 -7.48 2.01
N GLY A 75 -3.41 -8.35 1.12
CA GLY A 75 -3.10 -9.76 1.43
C GLY A 75 -1.99 -9.91 2.48
N ILE A 76 -0.93 -9.10 2.38
CA ILE A 76 0.16 -9.07 3.37
C ILE A 76 -0.37 -8.58 4.72
N LYS A 77 -1.18 -7.51 4.74
CA LYS A 77 -1.80 -7.01 5.98
C LYS A 77 -2.71 -8.03 6.62
N ALA A 78 -3.55 -8.70 5.83
CA ALA A 78 -4.47 -9.73 6.29
C ALA A 78 -3.75 -10.93 6.92
N ARG A 79 -2.50 -11.20 6.49
CA ARG A 79 -1.65 -12.30 6.97
C ARG A 79 -0.47 -11.83 7.80
N LYS A 80 -0.60 -10.66 8.43
CA LYS A 80 0.46 -10.05 9.25
C LYS A 80 0.97 -10.99 10.35
N ASP A 81 0.07 -11.80 10.91
CA ASP A 81 0.37 -12.80 11.93
C ASP A 81 1.48 -13.79 11.52
N ILE A 82 1.52 -14.17 10.24
CA ILE A 82 2.54 -15.07 9.69
C ILE A 82 3.86 -14.33 9.54
N PHE A 83 3.83 -13.12 8.99
CA PHE A 83 5.02 -12.32 8.77
C PHE A 83 5.68 -11.92 10.09
N ASP A 84 4.91 -11.55 11.11
CA ASP A 84 5.43 -11.20 12.43
C ASP A 84 6.19 -12.37 13.09
N LYS A 85 5.79 -13.62 12.81
CA LYS A 85 6.48 -14.82 13.31
C LYS A 85 7.72 -15.19 12.49
N ILE A 86 7.65 -15.06 11.16
CA ILE A 86 8.71 -15.53 10.26
C ILE A 86 9.82 -14.49 10.09
N MET A 87 9.49 -13.20 10.04
CA MET A 87 10.46 -12.14 9.75
C MET A 87 11.63 -12.09 10.75
N PRO A 88 11.44 -12.26 12.08
CA PRO A 88 12.55 -12.34 13.02
C PRO A 88 13.51 -13.50 12.72
N ILE A 89 12.96 -14.66 12.37
CA ILE A 89 13.75 -15.87 12.06
C ILE A 89 14.55 -15.64 10.77
N VAL A 90 13.93 -15.07 9.74
CA VAL A 90 14.61 -14.72 8.49
C VAL A 90 15.75 -13.73 8.72
N ASN A 91 15.54 -12.71 9.56
CA ASN A 91 16.57 -11.74 9.90
C ASN A 91 17.76 -12.41 10.62
N GLN A 92 17.50 -13.30 11.58
CA GLN A 92 18.55 -14.08 12.23
C GLN A 92 19.36 -14.92 11.23
N ILE A 93 18.69 -15.60 10.28
CA ILE A 93 19.36 -16.36 9.23
C ILE A 93 20.26 -15.45 8.38
N GLN A 94 19.81 -14.25 8.04
CA GLN A 94 20.61 -13.28 7.28
C GLN A 94 21.84 -12.81 8.07
N GLU A 95 21.68 -12.50 9.35
CA GLU A 95 22.79 -12.13 10.23
C GLU A 95 23.82 -13.25 10.37
N LEU A 96 23.36 -14.49 10.59
CA LEU A 96 24.24 -15.65 10.68
C LEU A 96 24.99 -15.88 9.36
N ARG A 97 24.30 -15.77 8.21
CA ARG A 97 24.95 -15.83 6.88
C ARG A 97 25.99 -14.74 6.69
N LYS A 98 25.75 -13.53 7.21
CA LYS A 98 26.71 -12.42 7.14
C LYS A 98 27.94 -12.69 8.01
N LYS A 99 27.75 -13.08 9.27
CA LYS A 99 28.84 -13.45 10.20
C LYS A 99 29.72 -14.58 9.64
N ALA A 100 29.10 -15.60 9.04
CA ALA A 100 29.84 -16.69 8.39
C ALA A 100 30.71 -16.19 7.21
N LYS A 101 30.19 -15.30 6.38
CA LYS A 101 30.97 -14.69 5.28
C LYS A 101 32.11 -13.81 5.79
N GLU A 102 31.92 -13.11 6.91
CA GLU A 102 32.96 -12.28 7.53
C GLU A 102 34.08 -13.12 8.12
N ALA A 103 33.77 -14.21 8.81
CA ALA A 103 34.76 -15.14 9.35
C ALA A 103 35.67 -15.73 8.25
N LEU A 104 35.12 -16.06 7.08
CA LEU A 104 35.89 -16.54 5.93
C LEU A 104 36.76 -15.46 5.27
N LYS A 105 36.44 -14.17 5.44
CA LYS A 105 37.25 -13.07 4.93
C LYS A 105 38.44 -12.73 5.84
N GLN A 106 38.37 -13.05 7.13
CA GLN A 106 39.43 -12.80 8.10
C GLN A 106 40.53 -13.90 8.10
N GLY A 107 40.27 -15.05 7.48
CA GLY A 107 41.22 -16.15 7.34
C GLY A 107 42.01 -16.15 6.02
N LYS A 108 42.10 -15.01 5.33
CA LYS A 108 42.80 -14.86 4.05
C LYS A 108 43.84 -13.76 4.12
#